data_AF-A0A939GN28-F1
#
_entry.id   AF-A0A939GN28-F1
#
_cell.length_a   1.000
_cell.length_b   1.000
_cell.length_c   1.000
_cell.angle_alpha   90.00
_cell.angle_beta   90.00
_cell.angle_gamma   90.00
#
_symmetry.space_group_name_H-M   'P 1'
#
loop_
_entity.id
_entity.type
_entity.pdbx_description
1 polymer ?
#
loop_
_entity_poly.entity_id
_entity_poly.type
_entity_poly.pdbx_seq_one_letter_code
_entity_poly.pdbx_strand_id
1 'polypeptide(L)'
;MIVNGQSVDETMTTQVKRLMAIQQDDLTVHYRMRKDTLTGTLDFVWRANSDDTNPVIEWNAYRFEVYTSPAGQKGVLMIGNRRCTYGYEIVPFLGAFCTERLQILSSLSLFKTPTIAQVNQ
;
A
#
# COMPACT_ATOMS: atom_id res chain seq x y z
N MET A 1 -5.11 9.36 0.85
CA MET A 1 -5.06 10.04 -0.47
C MET A 1 -6.36 9.78 -1.21
N ILE A 2 -6.96 10.78 -1.86
CA ILE A 2 -8.15 10.58 -2.71
C ILE A 2 -7.70 10.61 -4.18
N VAL A 3 -8.12 9.61 -4.96
CA VAL A 3 -7.91 9.56 -6.42
C VAL A 3 -9.25 9.79 -7.11
N ASN A 4 -9.37 10.90 -7.83
CA ASN A 4 -10.64 11.33 -8.43
C ASN A 4 -10.91 10.61 -9.76
N GLY A 5 -12.18 10.30 -10.02
CA GLY A 5 -12.63 9.83 -11.33
C GLY A 5 -12.17 8.42 -11.73
N GLN A 6 -11.53 7.68 -10.82
CA GLN A 6 -11.15 6.28 -11.02
C GLN A 6 -11.99 5.36 -10.14
N SER A 7 -12.16 4.13 -10.61
CA SER A 7 -12.62 3.00 -9.81
C SER A 7 -11.49 2.43 -8.96
N VAL A 8 -11.85 1.66 -7.91
CA VAL A 8 -10.88 0.90 -7.10
C VAL A 8 -10.00 0.03 -7.99
N ASP A 9 -10.59 -0.60 -9.02
CA ASP A 9 -9.88 -1.48 -9.94
C ASP A 9 -8.80 -0.76 -10.73
N GLU A 10 -9.12 0.40 -11.32
CA GLU A 10 -8.18 1.19 -12.11
C GLU A 10 -7.03 1.72 -11.23
N THR A 11 -7.36 2.22 -10.02
CA THR A 11 -6.36 2.71 -9.09
C THR A 11 -5.42 1.60 -8.63
N MET A 12 -5.95 0.43 -8.27
CA MET A 12 -5.13 -0.72 -7.87
C MET A 12 -4.28 -1.25 -9.03
N THR A 13 -4.86 -1.36 -10.23
CA THR A 13 -4.15 -1.80 -11.44
C THR A 13 -2.99 -0.88 -11.76
N THR A 14 -3.16 0.43 -11.57
CA THR A 14 -2.07 1.41 -11.74
C THR A 14 -0.93 1.16 -10.76
N GLN A 15 -1.23 0.90 -9.49
CA GLN A 15 -0.20 0.57 -8.49
C GLN A 15 0.51 -0.75 -8.79
N VAL A 16 -0.23 -1.78 -9.20
CA VAL A 16 0.36 -3.08 -9.58
C VAL A 16 1.25 -2.94 -10.80
N LYS A 17 0.85 -2.19 -11.83
CA LYS A 17 1.69 -1.92 -13.01
C LYS A 17 3.02 -1.27 -12.62
N ARG A 18 3.00 -0.33 -11.68
CA ARG A 18 4.23 0.27 -11.12
C ARG A 18 5.11 -0.78 -10.45
N LEU A 19 4.54 -1.65 -9.62
CA LEU A 19 5.31 -2.72 -8.95
C LEU A 19 5.90 -3.71 -9.95
N MET A 20 5.15 -4.08 -10.98
CA MET A 20 5.62 -4.96 -12.04
C MET A 20 6.77 -4.34 -12.84
N ALA A 21 6.74 -3.03 -13.09
CA ALA A 21 7.84 -2.34 -13.76
C ALA A 21 9.13 -2.40 -12.91
N ILE A 22 9.02 -2.19 -11.59
CA ILE A 22 10.17 -2.30 -10.68
C ILE A 22 10.67 -3.74 -10.60
N GLN A 23 9.76 -4.71 -10.61
CA GLN A 23 10.10 -6.13 -10.57
C GLN A 23 10.94 -6.61 -11.77
N GLN A 24 10.95 -5.86 -12.88
CA GLN A 24 11.83 -6.16 -14.02
C GLN A 24 13.31 -6.02 -13.64
N ASP A 25 13.63 -5.09 -12.75
CA ASP A 25 15.00 -4.78 -12.33
C ASP A 25 15.31 -5.29 -10.90
N ASP A 26 14.28 -5.50 -10.07
CA ASP A 26 14.40 -5.94 -8.68
C ASP A 26 13.50 -7.15 -8.39
N LEU A 27 14.10 -8.34 -8.37
CA LEU A 27 13.41 -9.60 -8.09
C LEU A 27 12.96 -9.75 -6.62
N THR A 28 13.35 -8.84 -5.74
CA THR A 28 12.89 -8.84 -4.33
C THR A 28 11.48 -8.28 -4.17
N VAL A 29 10.92 -7.68 -5.22
CA VAL A 29 9.55 -7.22 -5.21
C VAL A 29 8.59 -8.41 -5.12
N HIS A 30 7.84 -8.47 -4.03
CA HIS A 30 6.74 -9.40 -3.87
C HIS A 30 5.49 -8.64 -3.46
N TYR A 31 4.37 -8.92 -4.11
CA TYR A 31 3.10 -8.29 -3.78
C TYR A 31 1.96 -9.31 -3.71
N ARG A 32 0.93 -8.98 -2.94
CA ARG A 32 -0.35 -9.66 -2.96
C ARG A 32 -1.47 -8.64 -3.10
N MET A 33 -2.41 -8.98 -3.97
CA MET A 33 -3.59 -8.18 -4.22
C MET A 33 -4.84 -8.97 -3.83
N ARG A 34 -5.79 -8.31 -3.16
CA ARG A 34 -7.16 -8.78 -2.97
C ARG A 34 -8.09 -7.64 -3.30
N LYS A 35 -9.17 -7.90 -4.04
CA LYS A 35 -10.13 -6.86 -4.41
C LYS A 35 -11.54 -7.43 -4.54
N ASP A 36 -12.50 -6.55 -4.35
CA ASP A 36 -13.88 -6.69 -4.81
C ASP A 36 -14.28 -5.41 -5.58
N THR A 37 -15.57 -5.19 -5.81
CA THR A 37 -16.07 -4.04 -6.59
C THR A 37 -15.97 -2.70 -5.85
N LEU A 38 -15.95 -2.70 -4.52
CA LEU A 38 -16.02 -1.49 -3.69
C LEU A 38 -14.75 -1.25 -2.87
N THR A 39 -13.96 -2.29 -2.66
CA THR A 39 -12.77 -2.27 -1.81
C THR A 39 -11.63 -3.08 -2.41
N GLY A 40 -10.43 -2.80 -1.93
CA GLY A 40 -9.29 -3.65 -2.22
C GLY A 40 -8.12 -3.43 -1.29
N THR A 41 -7.18 -4.36 -1.33
CA THR A 41 -5.96 -4.36 -0.55
C THR A 41 -4.79 -4.75 -1.44
N LEU A 42 -3.71 -3.98 -1.35
CA LEU A 42 -2.43 -4.30 -1.97
C LEU A 42 -1.38 -4.29 -0.87
N ASP A 43 -0.75 -5.43 -0.63
CA ASP A 43 0.45 -5.49 0.20
C ASP A 43 1.66 -5.85 -0.65
N PHE A 44 2.80 -5.25 -0.35
CA PHE A 44 4.02 -5.50 -1.09
C PHE A 44 5.26 -5.18 -0.29
N VAL A 45 6.31 -5.95 -0.54
CA VAL A 45 7.66 -5.67 -0.08
C VAL A 45 8.54 -5.41 -1.30
N TRP A 46 9.48 -4.49 -1.16
CA TRP A 46 10.49 -4.20 -2.17
C TRP A 46 11.79 -3.73 -1.51
N ARG A 47 12.83 -3.57 -2.33
CA ARG A 47 14.01 -2.83 -1.93
C ARG A 47 13.81 -1.34 -2.23
N ALA A 48 13.91 -0.50 -1.21
CA ALA A 48 13.70 0.94 -1.34
C ALA A 48 14.94 1.69 -1.87
N ASN A 49 16.10 1.03 -1.95
CA ASN A 49 17.33 1.56 -2.52
C ASN A 49 18.14 0.46 -3.23
N SER A 50 19.11 0.83 -4.05
CA SER A 50 20.01 -0.10 -4.75
C SER A 50 21.35 -0.35 -4.03
N ASP A 51 21.56 0.22 -2.85
CA ASP A 51 22.83 0.12 -2.12
C ASP A 51 22.91 -1.20 -1.33
N ASP A 52 23.81 -2.11 -1.74
CA ASP A 52 24.08 -3.40 -1.11
C ASP A 52 24.79 -3.32 0.24
N THR A 53 25.47 -2.21 0.51
CA THR A 53 26.19 -2.02 1.77
C THR A 53 25.27 -1.53 2.88
N ASN A 54 24.22 -0.78 2.52
CA ASN A 54 23.20 -0.31 3.42
C ASN A 54 21.80 -0.52 2.82
N PRO A 55 21.35 -1.77 2.68
CA PRO A 55 20.07 -2.08 2.07
C PRO A 55 18.90 -1.53 2.89
N VAL A 56 17.87 -1.07 2.19
CA VAL A 56 16.60 -0.67 2.79
C VAL A 56 15.51 -1.56 2.22
N ILE A 57 14.83 -2.29 3.10
CA ILE A 57 13.65 -3.07 2.73
C ILE A 57 12.44 -2.33 3.26
N GLU A 58 11.45 -2.17 2.39
CA GLU A 58 10.21 -1.50 2.74
C GLU A 58 9.04 -2.41 2.43
N TRP A 59 8.16 -2.52 3.42
CA TRP A 59 6.86 -3.13 3.26
C TRP A 59 5.78 -2.07 3.32
N ASN A 60 4.81 -2.20 2.43
CA ASN A 60 3.63 -1.37 2.35
C ASN A 60 2.38 -2.22 2.33
N ALA A 61 1.32 -1.71 2.95
CA ALA A 61 -0.02 -2.24 2.85
C ALA A 61 -1.00 -1.09 2.61
N TYR A 62 -1.70 -1.14 1.48
CA TYR A 62 -2.68 -0.16 1.05
C TYR A 62 -4.06 -0.77 1.05
N ARG A 63 -5.03 -0.08 1.64
CA ARG A 63 -6.46 -0.33 1.48
C ARG A 63 -7.04 0.75 0.59
N PHE A 64 -7.84 0.32 -0.38
CA PHE A 64 -8.58 1.14 -1.31
C PHE A 64 -10.06 0.97 -1.05
N GLU A 65 -10.83 2.04 -1.14
CA GLU A 65 -12.27 2.00 -1.07
C GLU A 65 -12.90 3.13 -1.86
N VAL A 66 -14.09 2.91 -2.40
CA VAL A 66 -14.89 3.98 -3.00
C VAL A 66 -15.21 5.02 -1.92
N TYR A 67 -15.00 6.29 -2.26
CA TYR A 67 -15.23 7.42 -1.37
C TYR A 67 -16.05 8.49 -2.07
N THR A 68 -17.01 9.05 -1.34
CA THR A 68 -17.72 10.27 -1.74
C THR A 68 -17.44 11.34 -0.69
N SER A 69 -16.88 12.47 -1.11
CA SER A 69 -16.59 13.58 -0.21
C SER A 69 -17.88 14.26 0.26
N PRO A 70 -17.85 15.05 1.35
CA PRO A 70 -19.00 15.85 1.77
C PRO A 70 -19.53 16.81 0.68
N ALA A 71 -18.68 17.19 -0.28
CA ALA A 71 -19.06 18.01 -1.44
C ALA A 71 -19.65 17.20 -2.62
N GLY A 72 -19.88 15.89 -2.44
CA GLY A 72 -20.44 15.00 -3.46
C GLY A 72 -19.44 14.50 -4.52
N GLN A 73 -18.16 14.83 -4.39
CA GLN A 73 -17.14 14.34 -5.32
C GLN A 73 -16.85 12.86 -5.07
N LYS A 74 -16.84 12.06 -6.14
CA LYS A 74 -16.56 10.63 -6.10
C LYS A 74 -15.10 10.34 -6.45
N GLY A 75 -14.52 9.35 -5.77
CA GLY A 75 -13.18 8.85 -6.06
C GLY A 75 -12.87 7.59 -5.25
N VAL A 76 -11.58 7.29 -5.15
CA VAL A 76 -11.05 6.20 -4.32
C VAL A 76 -10.25 6.80 -3.18
N LEU A 77 -10.58 6.44 -1.95
CA LEU A 77 -9.72 6.70 -0.82
C LEU A 77 -8.70 5.57 -0.68
N MET A 78 -7.42 5.95 -0.56
CA MET A 78 -6.32 5.06 -0.21
C MET A 78 -5.81 5.37 1.19
N ILE A 79 -5.77 4.34 2.04
CA ILE A 79 -5.19 4.35 3.38
C ILE A 79 -4.00 3.40 3.35
N GLY A 80 -2.82 3.89 3.77
CA GLY A 80 -1.58 3.12 3.71
C GLY A 80 -0.91 2.96 5.07
N ASN A 81 -0.32 1.79 5.28
CA ASN A 81 0.69 1.54 6.29
C ASN A 81 2.03 1.28 5.58
N ARG A 82 3.09 1.90 6.07
CA ARG A 82 4.45 1.75 5.56
C ARG A 82 5.37 1.42 6.72
N ARG A 83 6.25 0.44 6.53
CA ARG A 83 7.34 0.12 7.45
C ARG A 83 8.62 -0.11 6.67
N CYS A 84 9.71 0.45 7.17
CA CYS A 84 11.03 0.32 6.59
C CYS A 84 11.97 -0.29 7.62
N THR A 85 12.94 -1.07 7.13
CA THR A 85 14.05 -1.59 7.91
C THR A 85 15.36 -1.33 7.14
N TYR A 86 16.47 -1.29 7.86
CA TYR A 86 17.75 -0.79 7.37
C TYR A 86 18.87 -1.77 7.74
N GLY A 87 19.73 -2.09 6.79
CA GLY A 87 20.98 -2.82 7.01
C GLY A 87 20.80 -4.08 7.86
N TYR A 88 21.45 -4.12 9.02
CA TYR A 88 21.47 -5.30 9.90
C TYR A 88 20.12 -5.65 10.54
N GLU A 89 19.15 -4.73 10.56
CA GLU A 89 17.80 -4.96 11.09
C GLU A 89 16.87 -5.68 10.11
N ILE A 90 17.33 -5.99 8.89
CA ILE A 90 16.50 -6.65 7.88
C ILE A 90 16.11 -8.06 8.31
N VAL A 91 17.05 -8.87 8.80
CA VAL A 91 16.77 -10.26 9.18
C VAL A 91 15.80 -10.33 10.37
N PRO A 92 16.01 -9.59 11.47
CA PRO A 92 15.03 -9.49 12.56
C PRO A 92 13.65 -9.02 12.09
N PHE A 93 13.62 -7.98 11.24
CA PHE A 93 12.37 -7.47 10.68
C PHE A 93 11.60 -8.55 9.92
N LEU A 94 12.25 -9.26 8.98
CA LEU A 94 11.61 -10.31 8.19
C LEU A 94 11.16 -11.50 9.04
N GLY A 95 11.86 -11.82 10.13
CA GLY A 95 11.46 -12.86 11.07
C GLY A 95 10.16 -12.55 11.81
N ALA A 96 10.02 -11.31 12.31
CA ALA A 96 8.79 -10.84 12.98
C ALA A 96 7.64 -10.55 11.98
N PHE A 97 8.00 -10.24 10.74
CA PHE A 97 7.10 -9.74 9.72
C PHE A 97 5.88 -10.64 9.45
N CYS A 98 6.05 -11.96 9.44
CA CYS A 98 4.95 -12.89 9.15
C CYS A 98 3.74 -12.71 10.09
N THR A 99 4.01 -12.56 11.39
CA THR A 99 2.95 -12.39 12.41
C THR A 99 2.39 -10.98 12.40
N GLU A 100 3.26 -9.97 12.36
CA GLU A 100 2.86 -8.55 12.43
C GLU A 100 2.09 -8.13 11.18
N ARG A 101 2.46 -8.65 10.00
CA ARG A 101 1.77 -8.36 8.73
C ARG A 101 0.29 -8.69 8.82
N LEU A 102 -0.08 -9.86 9.34
CA LEU A 102 -1.49 -10.26 9.41
C LEU A 102 -2.30 -9.36 10.35
N GLN A 103 -1.71 -8.99 11.48
CA GLN A 103 -2.34 -8.07 12.45
C GLN A 103 -2.55 -6.68 11.85
N ILE A 104 -1.57 -6.15 11.14
CA ILE A 104 -1.67 -4.84 10.49
C ILE A 104 -2.68 -4.87 9.35
N LEU A 105 -2.68 -5.92 8.50
CA LEU A 105 -3.67 -6.06 7.43
C LEU A 105 -5.10 -6.14 7.98
N SER A 106 -5.32 -6.90 9.06
CA SER A 106 -6.60 -6.96 9.75
C SER A 106 -6.99 -5.62 10.36
N SER A 107 -6.03 -4.88 10.91
CA SER A 107 -6.30 -3.55 11.48
C SER A 107 -6.65 -2.53 10.40
N LEU A 108 -5.97 -2.60 9.25
CA LEU A 108 -6.21 -1.73 8.10
C LEU A 108 -7.60 -1.99 7.48
N SER A 109 -8.05 -3.24 7.43
CA SER A 109 -9.41 -3.58 6.94
C SER A 109 -10.51 -3.11 7.87
N LEU A 110 -10.27 -3.06 9.18
CA LEU A 110 -11.22 -2.57 10.19
C LEU A 110 -11.13 -1.07 10.44
N PHE A 111 -10.10 -0.40 9.92
CA PHE A 111 -9.86 1.01 10.17
C PHE A 111 -11.06 1.83 9.68
N LYS A 112 -11.63 2.64 10.58
CA LYS A 112 -12.73 3.54 10.22
C LYS A 112 -12.20 4.67 9.38
N THR A 113 -12.75 4.77 8.18
CA THR A 113 -12.43 5.79 7.21
C THR A 113 -12.77 7.18 7.75
N PRO A 114 -11.78 8.09 7.85
CA PRO A 114 -12.06 9.45 8.29
C PRO A 114 -12.79 10.22 7.18
N THR A 115 -13.69 11.10 7.58
CA THR A 115 -14.21 12.12 6.67
C THR A 115 -13.09 13.11 6.38
N ILE A 116 -12.67 13.20 5.12
CA ILE A 116 -11.65 14.15 4.69
C ILE A 116 -12.37 15.40 4.16
N ALA A 117 -12.30 16.49 4.91
CA ALA A 117 -12.68 17.81 4.42
C ALA A 117 -11.63 18.28 3.40
N GLN A 118 -12.08 18.79 2.25
CA GLN A 118 -11.17 19.41 1.29
C GLN A 118 -10.66 20.72 1.90
N VAL A 119 -9.34 20.86 2.01
CA VAL A 119 -8.71 22.17 2.20
C VAL A 119 -8.43 22.69 0.80
N ASN A 120 -9.09 23.78 0.41
CA ASN A 120 -8.87 24.43 -0.88
C ASN A 120 -7.36 24.71 -1.02
N GLN A 121 -6.75 24.16 -2.07
CA GLN A 121 -5.39 24.52 -2.51
C GLN A 121 -5.49 25.57 -3.61
#